data_AF-A0A7S0UGJ2-F1
#
_entry.id   AF-A0A7S0UGJ2-F1
#
_cell.length_a   1.000
_cell.length_b   1.000
_cell.length_c   1.000
_cell.angle_alpha   90.00
_cell.angle_beta   90.00
_cell.angle_gamma   90.00
#
_symmetry.space_group_name_H-M   'P 1'
#
loop_
_entity.id
_entity.type
_entity.pdbx_description
1 polymer ?
#
loop_
_entity_poly.entity_id
_entity_poly.type
_entity_poly.pdbx_seq_one_letter_code
_entity_poly.pdbx_strand_id
1 'polypeptide(L)'
;KAKKREPLTSKKESAFGDDDDDDDENDVLEKSKPKDAQSNAERMMNETKGRAAATLDQSKKRRHSDTPAEESKRSKLTTKSKKEGWLYRDILVRVISKKLKGGKYFRTKGVVDRVLEDGFVAEVEILDGRDILRLDQNDLETVVPKRASRERSSRVRILRGRFRWETAFVEHLDKTNYRADLVLRKPKDGSGLLRDVPYEDFSMVA
;
A
#
# COMPACT_ATOMS: atom_id res chain seq x y z
N LYS A 1 -81.83 12.15 12.15
CA LYS A 1 -81.77 12.68 13.54
C LYS A 1 -80.31 12.86 13.92
N ALA A 2 -79.96 14.08 14.34
CA ALA A 2 -78.60 14.58 14.57
C ALA A 2 -77.99 14.13 15.92
N LYS A 3 -76.65 14.11 15.99
CA LYS A 3 -75.78 14.77 17.01
C LYS A 3 -74.32 14.36 16.71
N LYS A 4 -73.49 15.19 16.06
CA LYS A 4 -72.83 16.43 16.52
C LYS A 4 -71.75 16.15 17.57
N ARG A 5 -70.47 16.33 17.19
CA ARG A 5 -69.40 16.94 18.00
C ARG A 5 -68.08 17.07 17.21
N GLU A 6 -67.79 18.30 16.81
CA GLU A 6 -66.45 18.92 16.76
C GLU A 6 -66.46 20.07 17.80
N PRO A 7 -65.41 20.90 18.01
CA PRO A 7 -64.00 20.88 17.55
C PRO A 7 -63.01 21.06 18.73
N LEU A 8 -61.70 21.21 18.50
CA LEU A 8 -60.84 22.18 19.22
C LEU A 8 -59.52 22.41 18.46
N THR A 9 -59.20 23.70 18.34
CA THR A 9 -58.09 24.33 17.63
C THR A 9 -56.87 24.49 18.53
N SER A 10 -55.67 24.62 17.96
CA SER A 10 -54.59 25.41 18.55
C SER A 10 -53.49 25.69 17.52
N LYS A 11 -53.39 26.96 17.17
CA LYS A 11 -52.38 27.62 16.36
C LYS A 11 -51.30 28.13 17.32
N LYS A 12 -50.01 27.94 17.03
CA LYS A 12 -48.95 28.81 17.56
C LYS A 12 -47.86 29.03 16.52
N GLU A 13 -47.90 30.23 15.95
CA GLU A 13 -46.73 30.98 15.52
C GLU A 13 -46.03 31.52 16.77
N SER A 14 -44.70 31.61 16.74
CA SER A 14 -43.93 32.56 17.55
C SER A 14 -42.71 33.01 16.77
N ALA A 15 -42.74 34.30 16.39
CA ALA A 15 -41.59 35.15 16.14
C ALA A 15 -40.91 35.54 17.47
N PHE A 16 -39.86 36.37 17.39
CA PHE A 16 -38.82 36.77 18.39
C PHE A 16 -37.56 35.88 18.27
N GLY A 17 -36.36 36.38 17.99
CA GLY A 17 -35.81 37.74 18.15
C GLY A 17 -34.50 37.64 18.95
N ASP A 18 -33.55 38.55 18.65
CA ASP A 18 -32.20 38.75 19.20
C ASP A 18 -31.08 37.98 18.49
N ASP A 19 -30.22 38.63 17.68
CA ASP A 19 -29.22 39.66 18.00
C ASP A 19 -28.14 39.12 18.94
N ASP A 20 -26.96 38.83 18.37
CA ASP A 20 -25.70 39.23 18.98
C ASP A 20 -24.62 39.28 17.88
N ASP A 21 -24.09 40.48 17.76
CA ASP A 21 -22.96 40.92 16.94
C ASP A 21 -21.69 40.12 17.21
N ASP A 22 -20.87 39.93 16.17
CA ASP A 22 -19.42 40.03 16.31
C ASP A 22 -18.83 40.39 14.93
N ASP A 23 -18.52 41.68 14.82
CA ASP A 23 -17.59 42.27 13.86
C ASP A 23 -16.24 41.55 13.91
N ASP A 24 -15.62 41.34 12.75
CA ASP A 24 -14.21 41.73 12.61
C ASP A 24 -13.82 41.81 11.13
N GLU A 25 -13.69 43.06 10.68
CA GLU A 25 -12.96 43.44 9.48
C GLU A 25 -11.50 42.97 9.57
N ASN A 26 -10.93 42.53 8.45
CA ASN A 26 -9.47 42.51 8.33
C ASN A 26 -9.07 43.08 6.97
N ASP A 27 -8.84 44.39 6.99
CA ASP A 27 -8.02 45.11 6.03
C ASP A 27 -6.66 45.42 6.68
N VAL A 28 -5.73 45.80 5.82
CA VAL A 28 -4.53 46.61 6.05
C VAL A 28 -3.16 45.91 5.94
N LEU A 29 -2.47 46.47 4.97
CA LEU A 29 -1.10 46.35 4.50
C LEU A 29 0.00 46.78 5.49
N GLU A 30 1.19 46.26 5.17
CA GLU A 30 2.52 46.90 5.18
C GLU A 30 3.50 46.83 6.38
N LYS A 31 4.70 46.31 6.02
CA LYS A 31 6.08 46.71 6.34
C LYS A 31 6.57 46.69 7.80
N SER A 32 7.61 45.88 8.04
CA SER A 32 8.96 46.36 8.44
C SER A 32 9.99 45.21 8.56
N LYS A 33 11.22 45.47 8.06
CA LYS A 33 12.50 44.71 8.26
C LYS A 33 13.03 44.99 9.70
N PRO A 34 14.13 44.37 10.27
CA PRO A 34 15.33 43.87 9.56
C PRO A 34 16.23 42.77 10.22
N LYS A 35 17.26 42.31 9.46
CA LYS A 35 18.60 41.70 9.78
C LYS A 35 18.66 40.44 10.71
N ASP A 36 19.60 39.50 10.68
CA ASP A 36 20.96 39.28 10.16
C ASP A 36 21.18 37.75 10.02
N ALA A 37 21.92 37.28 9.01
CA ALA A 37 22.83 36.12 9.07
C ALA A 37 23.33 35.79 7.65
N GLN A 38 24.48 36.37 7.31
CA GLN A 38 25.31 36.05 6.14
C GLN A 38 25.82 34.60 6.27
N SER A 39 25.62 33.78 5.23
CA SER A 39 26.56 33.49 4.12
C SER A 39 27.49 32.30 4.41
N ASN A 40 27.59 31.39 3.44
CA ASN A 40 28.81 31.21 2.62
C ASN A 40 28.79 29.83 1.94
N ALA A 41 28.01 29.70 0.87
CA ALA A 41 28.12 28.58 -0.07
C ALA A 41 28.69 29.15 -1.36
N GLU A 42 30.00 28.98 -1.58
CA GLU A 42 30.69 28.93 -2.88
C GLU A 42 32.21 29.09 -2.68
N ARG A 43 32.99 28.01 -2.84
CA ARG A 43 34.40 28.06 -3.24
C ARG A 43 34.74 26.87 -4.15
N MET A 44 35.20 27.21 -5.36
CA MET A 44 35.58 26.34 -6.48
C MET A 44 37.07 25.90 -6.42
N MET A 45 37.42 24.91 -7.27
CA MET A 45 38.68 24.70 -8.04
C MET A 45 39.39 23.34 -7.92
N ASN A 46 39.06 22.49 -8.90
CA ASN A 46 39.87 21.73 -9.88
C ASN A 46 41.42 21.66 -9.81
N GLU A 47 41.93 20.51 -10.31
CA GLU A 47 43.28 20.20 -10.87
C GLU A 47 44.43 19.95 -9.88
N THR A 48 45.34 18.95 -9.98
CA THR A 48 45.87 18.16 -11.11
C THR A 48 46.72 16.95 -10.61
N LYS A 49 46.84 15.89 -11.45
CA LYS A 49 47.99 14.94 -11.68
C LYS A 49 48.60 14.18 -10.48
N GLY A 50 48.81 12.86 -10.46
CA GLY A 50 49.16 11.88 -11.50
C GLY A 50 50.57 11.29 -11.23
N ARG A 51 50.69 9.96 -11.02
CA ARG A 51 51.89 9.06 -11.11
C ARG A 51 51.47 7.66 -10.59
N ALA A 52 51.25 6.60 -11.36
CA ALA A 52 52.05 5.83 -12.34
C ALA A 52 53.09 4.87 -11.73
N ALA A 53 53.00 3.60 -12.19
CA ALA A 53 53.97 2.49 -12.19
C ALA A 53 54.17 1.72 -10.86
N ALA A 54 54.41 0.41 -10.80
CA ALA A 54 54.41 -0.75 -11.71
C ALA A 54 54.85 -1.97 -10.85
N THR A 55 54.91 -3.17 -11.45
CA THR A 55 55.53 -4.46 -11.02
C THR A 55 54.59 -5.48 -10.37
N LEU A 56 54.67 -6.80 -10.61
CA LEU A 56 55.30 -7.66 -11.63
C LEU A 56 54.83 -9.11 -11.38
N ASP A 57 54.45 -9.82 -12.44
CA ASP A 57 54.67 -11.25 -12.80
C ASP A 57 54.70 -12.41 -11.78
N GLN A 58 53.97 -13.48 -12.11
CA GLN A 58 54.37 -14.93 -12.16
C GLN A 58 53.14 -15.82 -11.89
N SER A 59 52.47 -16.44 -12.88
CA SER A 59 52.84 -17.52 -13.81
C SER A 59 52.71 -18.95 -13.24
N LYS A 60 51.95 -19.79 -14.00
CA LYS A 60 51.96 -21.27 -14.09
C LYS A 60 51.30 -22.05 -12.93
N LYS A 61 50.53 -23.14 -13.11
CA LYS A 61 50.36 -24.12 -14.20
C LYS A 61 49.15 -25.04 -13.87
N ARG A 62 48.30 -25.30 -14.87
CA ARG A 62 47.70 -26.60 -15.30
C ARG A 62 47.01 -27.48 -14.22
N ARG A 63 45.76 -27.89 -14.44
CA ARG A 63 45.45 -29.14 -15.17
C ARG A 63 44.00 -29.18 -15.68
N HIS A 64 43.88 -29.69 -16.90
CA HIS A 64 42.66 -30.07 -17.62
C HIS A 64 41.88 -31.18 -16.91
N SER A 65 40.55 -31.08 -16.91
CA SER A 65 39.68 -32.22 -17.18
C SER A 65 38.50 -31.76 -18.02
N ASP A 66 38.44 -32.32 -19.21
CA ASP A 66 37.44 -32.17 -20.26
C ASP A 66 36.17 -32.93 -19.85
N THR A 67 35.01 -32.25 -19.79
CA THR A 67 33.69 -32.88 -19.94
C THR A 67 32.71 -31.86 -20.52
N PRO A 68 32.03 -32.16 -21.64
CA PRO A 68 31.10 -31.26 -22.30
C PRO A 68 29.69 -31.46 -21.72
N ALA A 69 29.13 -30.43 -21.10
CA ALA A 69 27.71 -30.40 -20.75
C ALA A 69 27.18 -28.99 -20.97
N GLU A 70 26.58 -28.83 -22.16
CA GLU A 70 25.42 -27.97 -22.44
C GLU A 70 24.58 -27.70 -21.18
N GLU A 71 24.82 -26.61 -20.46
CA GLU A 71 23.86 -25.97 -19.54
C GLU A 71 24.41 -24.62 -19.05
N SER A 72 24.75 -23.69 -19.94
CA SER A 72 25.19 -22.36 -19.48
C SER A 72 24.67 -21.20 -20.34
N LYS A 73 23.41 -21.31 -20.77
CA LYS A 73 22.64 -20.24 -21.41
C LYS A 73 21.45 -19.75 -20.58
N ARG A 74 21.59 -19.61 -19.25
CA ARG A 74 20.52 -18.98 -18.44
C ARG A 74 20.94 -17.86 -17.50
N SER A 75 22.22 -17.48 -17.45
CA SER A 75 22.71 -16.43 -16.54
C SER A 75 22.95 -15.06 -17.20
N LYS A 76 22.26 -14.74 -18.30
CA LYS A 76 22.29 -13.39 -18.91
C LYS A 76 20.92 -12.96 -19.45
N LEU A 77 19.92 -12.85 -18.58
CA LEU A 77 18.80 -11.94 -18.83
C LEU A 77 18.61 -10.99 -17.63
N THR A 78 19.19 -9.81 -17.82
CA THR A 78 18.60 -8.51 -17.47
C THR A 78 18.37 -8.21 -16.00
N THR A 79 19.26 -7.37 -15.47
CA THR A 79 19.05 -6.38 -14.40
C THR A 79 17.99 -5.33 -14.78
N LYS A 80 16.84 -5.76 -15.30
CA LYS A 80 15.61 -4.98 -15.24
C LYS A 80 15.06 -5.27 -13.85
N SER A 81 14.88 -4.26 -13.02
CA SER A 81 14.15 -4.37 -11.75
C SER A 81 12.85 -5.13 -12.05
N LYS A 82 12.80 -6.44 -11.76
CA LYS A 82 11.59 -7.22 -11.99
C LYS A 82 10.53 -6.53 -11.16
N LYS A 83 9.52 -5.94 -11.80
CA LYS A 83 8.33 -5.50 -11.07
C LYS A 83 7.89 -6.73 -10.29
N GLU A 84 7.79 -6.59 -8.98
CA GLU A 84 7.49 -7.72 -8.11
C GLU A 84 5.97 -7.76 -7.91
N GLY A 85 5.35 -8.85 -8.35
CA GLY A 85 3.91 -9.06 -8.19
C GLY A 85 3.53 -9.19 -6.72
N TRP A 86 2.37 -8.66 -6.33
CA TRP A 86 1.90 -8.72 -4.94
C TRP A 86 0.89 -9.85 -4.68
N LEU A 87 0.42 -10.52 -5.73
CA LEU A 87 -0.58 -11.57 -5.61
C LEU A 87 -0.03 -12.79 -4.86
N TYR A 88 -0.88 -13.37 -4.03
CA TYR A 88 -0.58 -14.57 -3.25
C TYR A 88 -1.85 -15.38 -3.09
N ARG A 89 -1.72 -16.70 -2.97
CA ARG A 89 -2.86 -17.60 -2.76
C ARG A 89 -3.50 -17.41 -1.37
N ASP A 90 -4.79 -17.65 -1.26
CA ASP A 90 -5.57 -17.60 0.00
C ASP A 90 -5.58 -16.20 0.65
N ILE A 91 -5.52 -15.15 -0.17
CA ILE A 91 -5.76 -13.77 0.29
C ILE A 91 -7.09 -13.26 -0.27
N LEU A 92 -7.73 -12.39 0.49
CA LEU A 92 -8.90 -11.66 0.05
C LEU A 92 -8.47 -10.45 -0.77
N VAL A 93 -9.17 -10.20 -1.87
CA VAL A 93 -8.97 -9.05 -2.75
C VAL A 93 -10.30 -8.41 -3.08
N ARG A 94 -10.28 -7.14 -3.46
CA ARG A 94 -11.43 -6.41 -3.99
C ARG A 94 -11.20 -6.14 -5.47
N VAL A 95 -12.20 -6.43 -6.30
CA VAL A 95 -12.15 -6.10 -7.73
C VAL A 95 -12.44 -4.61 -7.90
N ILE A 96 -11.54 -3.89 -8.57
CA ILE A 96 -11.68 -2.44 -8.84
C ILE A 96 -11.93 -2.12 -10.32
N SER A 97 -11.88 -3.13 -11.19
CA SER A 97 -12.16 -2.95 -12.62
C SER A 97 -13.63 -2.63 -12.89
N LYS A 98 -13.90 -1.46 -13.47
CA LYS A 98 -15.25 -1.06 -13.91
C LYS A 98 -15.62 -1.59 -15.30
N LYS A 99 -14.63 -2.02 -16.08
CA LYS A 99 -14.81 -2.44 -17.48
C LYS A 99 -15.24 -3.91 -17.59
N LEU A 100 -14.89 -4.72 -16.59
CA LEU A 100 -15.12 -6.15 -16.60
C LEU A 100 -16.61 -6.48 -16.56
N LYS A 101 -17.11 -7.15 -17.62
CA LYS A 101 -18.53 -7.49 -17.82
C LYS A 101 -19.48 -6.32 -17.51
N GLY A 102 -19.14 -5.11 -17.96
CA GLY A 102 -19.95 -3.91 -17.72
C GLY A 102 -20.00 -3.47 -16.25
N GLY A 103 -19.00 -3.84 -15.44
CA GLY A 103 -18.90 -3.45 -14.04
C GLY A 103 -19.62 -4.39 -13.06
N LYS A 104 -20.09 -5.56 -13.51
CA LYS A 104 -20.78 -6.56 -12.67
C LYS A 104 -20.04 -6.87 -11.36
N TYR A 105 -18.72 -6.91 -11.41
CA TYR A 105 -17.87 -7.28 -10.27
C TYR A 105 -17.19 -6.09 -9.60
N PHE A 106 -17.53 -4.85 -9.97
CA PHE A 106 -16.90 -3.69 -9.36
C PHE A 106 -17.21 -3.63 -7.86
N ARG A 107 -16.16 -3.51 -7.03
CA ARG A 107 -16.19 -3.49 -5.55
C ARG A 107 -16.65 -4.78 -4.88
N THR A 108 -16.76 -5.89 -5.61
CA THR A 108 -17.00 -7.19 -4.98
C THR A 108 -15.71 -7.76 -4.41
N LYS A 109 -15.84 -8.59 -3.37
CA LYS A 109 -14.71 -9.30 -2.77
C LYS A 109 -14.56 -10.67 -3.39
N GLY A 110 -13.32 -11.13 -3.49
CA GLY A 110 -12.99 -12.48 -3.90
C GLY A 110 -11.77 -13.02 -3.17
N VAL A 111 -11.58 -14.33 -3.25
CA VAL A 111 -10.42 -15.05 -2.73
C VAL A 111 -9.53 -15.42 -3.90
N VAL A 112 -8.23 -15.21 -3.77
CA VAL A 112 -7.25 -15.69 -4.75
C VAL A 112 -7.08 -17.20 -4.60
N ASP A 113 -7.64 -17.97 -5.54
CA ASP A 113 -7.50 -19.44 -5.57
C ASP A 113 -6.11 -19.87 -6.08
N ARG A 114 -5.65 -19.23 -7.16
CA ARG A 114 -4.36 -19.50 -7.79
C ARG A 114 -3.73 -18.25 -8.39
N VAL A 115 -2.41 -18.15 -8.31
CA VAL A 115 -1.60 -17.16 -9.03
C VAL A 115 -0.92 -17.86 -10.21
N LEU A 116 -0.95 -17.24 -11.39
CA LEU A 116 -0.32 -17.78 -12.59
C LEU A 116 1.20 -17.57 -12.59
N GLU A 117 1.92 -18.23 -13.51
CA GLU A 117 3.39 -18.29 -13.51
C GLU A 117 4.08 -16.92 -13.62
N ASP A 118 3.40 -15.93 -14.22
CA ASP A 118 3.92 -14.57 -14.34
C ASP A 118 3.88 -13.80 -13.01
N GLY A 119 3.09 -14.24 -12.02
CA GLY A 119 2.94 -13.60 -10.72
C GLY A 119 2.10 -12.32 -10.72
N PHE A 120 1.53 -11.94 -11.87
CA PHE A 120 0.74 -10.71 -12.04
C PHE A 120 -0.73 -10.99 -12.31
N VAL A 121 -1.06 -12.21 -12.71
CA VAL A 121 -2.44 -12.62 -12.98
C VAL A 121 -2.86 -13.71 -11.99
N ALA A 122 -4.08 -13.60 -11.46
CA ALA A 122 -4.65 -14.57 -10.54
C ALA A 122 -6.03 -15.05 -11.01
N GLU A 123 -6.37 -16.27 -10.63
CA GLU A 123 -7.74 -16.77 -10.60
C GLU A 123 -8.37 -16.41 -9.25
N VAL A 124 -9.43 -15.62 -9.30
CA VAL A 124 -10.13 -15.08 -8.14
C VAL A 124 -11.54 -15.63 -8.11
N GLU A 125 -11.88 -16.33 -7.03
CA GLU A 125 -13.24 -16.79 -6.74
C GLU A 125 -14.02 -15.66 -6.06
N ILE A 126 -15.10 -15.19 -6.68
CA ILE A 126 -15.95 -14.12 -6.15
C ILE A 126 -16.86 -14.66 -5.05
N LEU A 127 -16.82 -14.03 -3.87
CA LEU A 127 -17.57 -14.49 -2.69
C LEU A 127 -19.10 -14.41 -2.88
N ASP A 128 -19.59 -13.39 -3.58
CA ASP A 128 -21.03 -13.13 -3.72
C ASP A 128 -21.71 -14.00 -4.80
N GLY A 129 -20.94 -14.73 -5.61
CA GLY A 129 -21.50 -15.44 -6.77
C GLY A 129 -20.76 -16.71 -7.22
N ARG A 130 -19.69 -17.12 -6.52
CA ARG A 130 -18.82 -18.28 -6.86
C ARG A 130 -18.31 -18.28 -8.32
N ASP A 131 -18.33 -17.12 -8.97
CA ASP A 131 -17.74 -16.92 -10.28
C ASP A 131 -16.21 -16.92 -10.12
N ILE A 132 -15.49 -17.67 -10.94
CA ILE A 132 -14.02 -17.63 -10.99
C ILE A 132 -13.60 -16.74 -12.16
N LEU A 133 -12.77 -15.74 -11.87
CA LEU A 133 -12.31 -14.73 -12.82
C LEU A 133 -10.79 -14.70 -12.88
N ARG A 134 -10.24 -14.64 -14.10
CA ARG A 134 -8.81 -14.41 -14.32
C ARG A 134 -8.56 -12.90 -14.40
N LEU A 135 -7.89 -12.34 -13.41
CA LEU A 135 -7.69 -10.90 -13.24
C LEU A 135 -6.21 -10.55 -13.04
N ASP A 136 -5.79 -9.45 -13.66
CA ASP A 136 -4.47 -8.86 -13.41
C ASP A 136 -4.46 -8.12 -12.07
N GLN A 137 -3.30 -8.04 -11.44
CA GLN A 137 -3.11 -7.35 -10.18
C GLN A 137 -3.53 -5.86 -10.22
N ASN A 138 -3.53 -5.21 -11.40
CA ASN A 138 -3.95 -3.82 -11.53
C ASN A 138 -5.48 -3.64 -11.47
N ASP A 139 -6.23 -4.73 -11.69
CA ASP A 139 -7.69 -4.76 -11.58
C ASP A 139 -8.15 -5.16 -10.16
N LEU A 140 -7.20 -5.37 -9.24
CA LEU A 140 -7.41 -5.84 -7.89
C LEU A 140 -6.84 -4.85 -6.87
N GLU A 141 -7.39 -4.90 -5.67
CA GLU A 141 -6.96 -4.14 -4.50
C GLU A 141 -6.90 -5.07 -3.30
N THR A 142 -5.98 -4.81 -2.38
CA THR A 142 -5.88 -5.55 -1.11
C THR A 142 -7.10 -5.28 -0.23
N VAL A 143 -7.45 -6.25 0.63
CA VAL A 143 -8.54 -6.11 1.60
C VAL A 143 -7.94 -5.95 2.98
N VAL A 144 -8.15 -4.78 3.58
CA VAL A 144 -7.74 -4.49 4.95
C VAL A 144 -8.88 -4.82 5.93
N PRO A 145 -8.61 -5.52 7.05
CA PRO A 145 -9.61 -5.76 8.09
C PRO A 145 -10.23 -4.45 8.60
N LYS A 146 -11.53 -4.46 8.89
CA LYS A 146 -12.23 -3.26 9.39
C LYS A 146 -11.79 -2.84 10.80
N ARG A 147 -11.33 -3.80 11.59
CA ARG A 147 -10.91 -3.63 12.98
C ARG A 147 -9.59 -4.35 13.19
N ALA A 148 -8.66 -3.67 13.87
CA ALA A 148 -7.48 -4.31 14.43
C ALA A 148 -7.94 -5.26 15.54
N SER A 149 -7.59 -6.54 15.42
CA SER A 149 -7.88 -7.57 16.42
C SER A 149 -6.88 -8.70 16.25
N ARG A 150 -6.59 -9.42 17.33
CA ARG A 150 -5.79 -10.66 17.29
C ARG A 150 -6.66 -11.90 16.98
N GLU A 151 -7.93 -11.68 16.66
CA GLU A 151 -8.80 -12.74 16.18
C GLU A 151 -8.32 -13.35 14.87
N ARG A 152 -8.76 -14.59 14.61
CA ARG A 152 -8.48 -15.30 13.36
C ARG A 152 -8.96 -14.53 12.12
N SER A 153 -10.07 -13.80 12.26
CA SER A 153 -10.71 -12.98 11.22
C SER A 153 -9.90 -11.74 10.82
N SER A 154 -8.91 -11.32 11.61
CA SER A 154 -8.05 -10.16 11.35
C SER A 154 -6.62 -10.53 10.95
N ARG A 155 -6.39 -11.81 10.58
CA ARG A 155 -5.10 -12.25 10.04
C ARG A 155 -4.85 -11.64 8.67
N VAL A 156 -3.63 -11.18 8.45
CA VAL A 156 -3.18 -10.63 7.18
C VAL A 156 -1.92 -11.33 6.69
N ARG A 157 -1.71 -11.28 5.38
CA ARG A 157 -0.51 -11.72 4.66
C ARG A 157 0.26 -10.49 4.23
N ILE A 158 1.56 -10.48 4.51
CA ILE A 158 2.46 -9.44 4.00
C ILE A 158 2.83 -9.78 2.55
N LEU A 159 2.73 -8.82 1.64
CA LEU A 159 2.85 -9.00 0.20
C LEU A 159 4.12 -8.40 -0.39
N ARG A 160 4.76 -7.45 0.34
CA ARG A 160 6.01 -6.78 -0.06
C ARG A 160 7.01 -6.67 1.09
N GLY A 161 8.25 -6.32 0.75
CA GLY A 161 9.31 -6.05 1.72
C GLY A 161 9.94 -7.30 2.34
N ARG A 162 10.68 -7.11 3.44
CA ARG A 162 11.54 -8.16 4.03
C ARG A 162 10.79 -9.35 4.62
N PHE A 163 9.54 -9.13 5.05
CA PHE A 163 8.69 -10.15 5.68
C PHE A 163 7.60 -10.65 4.73
N ARG A 164 7.82 -10.50 3.43
CA ARG A 164 6.91 -10.94 2.39
C ARG A 164 6.56 -12.42 2.56
N TRP A 165 5.28 -12.72 2.35
CA TRP A 165 4.63 -14.01 2.53
C TRP A 165 4.46 -14.49 3.97
N GLU A 166 4.98 -13.78 4.96
CA GLU A 166 4.71 -14.09 6.36
C GLU A 166 3.28 -13.66 6.75
N THR A 167 2.74 -14.34 7.77
CA THR A 167 1.42 -14.00 8.35
C THR A 167 1.59 -13.09 9.55
N ALA A 168 0.69 -12.11 9.67
CA ALA A 168 0.68 -11.14 10.75
C ALA A 168 -0.75 -10.88 11.23
N PHE A 169 -0.87 -10.17 12.35
CA PHE A 169 -2.09 -9.59 12.86
C PHE A 169 -1.99 -8.08 12.79
N VAL A 170 -3.12 -7.42 12.52
CA VAL A 170 -3.19 -5.97 12.56
C VAL A 170 -3.34 -5.52 14.02
N GLU A 171 -2.39 -4.72 14.51
CA GLU A 171 -2.42 -4.14 15.86
C GLU A 171 -3.03 -2.74 15.86
N HIS A 172 -2.69 -1.92 14.87
CA HIS A 172 -3.24 -0.57 14.70
C HIS A 172 -3.56 -0.30 13.22
N LEU A 173 -4.60 0.50 12.97
CA LEU A 173 -5.02 0.95 11.64
C LEU A 173 -5.08 2.47 11.61
N ASP A 174 -4.21 3.07 10.81
CA ASP A 174 -4.26 4.48 10.46
C ASP A 174 -5.01 4.65 9.13
N LYS A 175 -6.27 5.08 9.23
CA LYS A 175 -7.13 5.33 8.07
C LYS A 175 -6.83 6.66 7.37
N THR A 176 -6.12 7.57 8.03
CA THR A 176 -5.77 8.87 7.47
C THR A 176 -4.61 8.72 6.49
N ASN A 177 -3.58 7.96 6.91
CA ASN A 177 -2.39 7.73 6.09
C ASN A 177 -2.43 6.42 5.28
N TYR A 178 -3.48 5.61 5.44
CA TYR A 178 -3.62 4.28 4.82
C TYR A 178 -2.47 3.33 5.19
N ARG A 179 -2.14 3.29 6.48
CA ARG A 179 -1.05 2.50 7.05
C ARG A 179 -1.47 1.72 8.29
N ALA A 180 -0.72 0.68 8.63
CA ALA A 180 -1.01 -0.18 9.77
C ALA A 180 0.26 -0.60 10.50
N ASP A 181 0.13 -0.82 11.80
CA ASP A 181 1.11 -1.55 12.58
C ASP A 181 0.71 -3.02 12.60
N LEU A 182 1.64 -3.90 12.21
CA LEU A 182 1.44 -5.34 12.10
C LEU A 182 2.33 -6.09 13.06
N VAL A 183 1.81 -7.15 13.66
CA VAL A 183 2.57 -8.07 14.51
C VAL A 183 2.68 -9.43 13.82
N LEU A 184 3.89 -9.84 13.47
CA LEU A 184 4.16 -11.16 12.90
C LEU A 184 3.66 -12.27 13.82
N ARG A 185 3.00 -13.26 13.23
CA ARG A 185 2.46 -14.41 13.98
C ARG A 185 3.57 -15.30 14.56
N LYS A 186 4.70 -15.41 13.89
CA LYS A 186 5.88 -16.20 14.32
C LYS A 186 7.16 -15.41 14.05
N PRO A 187 7.54 -14.47 14.93
CA PRO A 187 8.78 -13.71 14.76
C PRO A 187 9.99 -14.63 14.91
N LYS A 188 11.02 -14.42 14.07
CA LYS A 188 12.29 -15.17 14.13
C LYS A 188 13.28 -14.54 15.13
N ASP A 189 13.29 -13.20 15.26
CA ASP A 189 14.33 -12.46 16.02
C ASP A 189 13.78 -11.39 16.97
N GLY A 190 13.00 -11.77 17.98
CA GLY A 190 12.82 -10.95 19.20
C GLY A 190 11.97 -9.67 19.12
N SER A 191 11.61 -9.15 17.95
CA SER A 191 10.45 -8.26 17.82
C SER A 191 9.79 -8.42 16.45
N GLY A 192 8.54 -8.90 16.45
CA GLY A 192 7.74 -9.11 15.26
C GLY A 192 6.90 -7.91 14.85
N LEU A 193 7.16 -6.73 15.42
CA LEU A 193 6.36 -5.53 15.19
C LEU A 193 6.89 -4.79 13.95
N LEU A 194 6.03 -4.66 12.95
CA LEU A 194 6.24 -3.85 11.76
C LEU A 194 5.39 -2.61 11.92
N ARG A 195 6.02 -1.44 11.96
CA ARG A 195 5.30 -0.16 12.04
C ARG A 195 5.07 0.41 10.66
N ASP A 196 4.02 1.19 10.54
CA ASP A 196 3.79 2.09 9.39
C ASP A 196 3.71 1.35 8.03
N VAL A 197 3.15 0.14 8.02
CA VAL A 197 3.04 -0.69 6.80
C VAL A 197 1.90 -0.18 5.92
N PRO A 198 2.13 0.15 4.63
CA PRO A 198 1.06 0.57 3.72
C PRO A 198 0.00 -0.50 3.52
N TYR A 199 -1.26 -0.09 3.34
CA TYR A 199 -2.37 -1.01 3.05
C TYR A 199 -2.17 -1.83 1.77
N GLU A 200 -1.40 -1.31 0.80
CA GLU A 200 -1.07 -2.04 -0.43
C GLU A 200 -0.11 -3.21 -0.21
N ASP A 201 0.59 -3.23 0.91
CA ASP A 201 1.65 -4.19 1.22
C ASP A 201 1.16 -5.38 2.05
N PHE A 202 -0.12 -5.41 2.40
CA PHE A 202 -0.72 -6.56 3.07
C PHE A 202 -2.19 -6.75 2.69
N SER A 203 -2.68 -7.98 2.81
CA SER A 203 -4.11 -8.27 2.61
C SER A 203 -4.62 -9.31 3.60
N MET A 204 -5.91 -9.27 3.91
CA MET A 204 -6.58 -10.23 4.78
C MET A 204 -6.47 -11.65 4.22
N VAL A 205 -6.19 -12.62 5.08
CA VAL A 205 -6.16 -14.04 4.74
C VAL A 205 -7.60 -14.58 4.71
N ALA A 206 -7.92 -15.40 3.72
CA ALA A 206 -9.24 -16.05 3.57
C ALA A 206 -9.50 -17.15 4.61
#